data_AF-A0A1G0NG09-F1
#
_entry.id   AF-A0A1G0NG09-F1
#
_cell.length_a   1.000
_cell.length_b   1.000
_cell.length_c   1.000
_cell.angle_alpha   90.00
_cell.angle_beta   90.00
_cell.angle_gamma   90.00
#
_symmetry.space_group_name_H-M   'P 1'
#
loop_
_entity.id
_entity.type
_entity.pdbx_description
1 polymer ?
#
loop_
_entity_poly.entity_id
_entity_poly.type
_entity_poly.pdbx_seq_one_letter_code
_entity_poly.pdbx_strand_id
1 'polypeptide(L)'
;MTSKNSFPAALKTVRKARGLSQEAFSDVSSRTYMSSLERGLKSPTLSKVAELCEVMDVHPLTLLTLAYGGDSKGIHDVIERVKRELAAIRAQKGK
;
A
#
# COMPACT_ATOMS: atom_id res chain seq x y z
N MET A 1 2.33 2.65 19.00
CA MET A 1 0.96 2.34 18.53
C MET A 1 1.06 1.92 17.09
N THR A 2 0.91 0.64 16.79
CA THR A 2 0.79 0.16 15.40
C THR A 2 -0.49 0.75 14.84
N SER A 3 -0.38 1.76 13.97
CA SER A 3 -1.51 2.23 13.19
C SER A 3 -2.09 1.01 12.48
N LYS A 4 -3.30 0.60 12.86
CA LYS A 4 -4.01 -0.52 12.24
C LYS A 4 -4.30 -0.15 10.78
N ASN A 5 -3.36 -0.42 9.89
CA ASN A 5 -3.60 -0.35 8.45
C ASN A 5 -4.20 -1.69 7.99
N SER A 6 -4.94 -1.65 6.90
CA SER A 6 -5.57 -2.80 6.27
C SER A 6 -4.77 -3.27 5.04
N PHE A 7 -3.43 -3.22 5.10
CA PHE A 7 -2.56 -3.54 3.97
C PHE A 7 -2.91 -4.88 3.27
N PRO A 8 -3.14 -6.00 3.99
CA PRO A 8 -3.54 -7.26 3.34
C PRO A 8 -4.80 -7.14 2.48
N ALA A 9 -5.80 -6.40 2.98
CA ALA A 9 -7.05 -6.17 2.27
C ALA A 9 -6.86 -5.21 1.08
N ALA A 10 -6.08 -4.15 1.25
CA ALA A 10 -5.76 -3.20 0.20
C ALA A 10 -5.00 -3.89 -0.95
N LEU A 11 -3.98 -4.70 -0.64
CA LEU A 11 -3.20 -5.45 -1.64
C LEU A 11 -4.11 -6.36 -2.47
N LYS A 12 -4.98 -7.12 -1.79
CA LYS A 12 -5.95 -8.01 -2.44
C LYS A 12 -6.94 -7.24 -3.30
N THR A 13 -7.39 -6.06 -2.83
CA THR A 13 -8.34 -5.21 -3.55
C THR A 13 -7.73 -4.67 -4.84
N VAL A 14 -6.53 -4.11 -4.77
CA VAL A 14 -5.82 -3.59 -5.95
C VAL A 14 -5.52 -4.70 -6.94
N ARG A 15 -4.99 -5.85 -6.48
CA ARG A 15 -4.70 -6.99 -7.35
C ARG A 15 -5.95 -7.45 -8.12
N LYS A 16 -7.07 -7.59 -7.42
CA LYS A 16 -8.34 -7.99 -8.04
C LYS A 16 -8.88 -6.94 -9.01
N ALA A 17 -8.77 -5.65 -8.67
CA ALA A 17 -9.17 -4.56 -9.55
C ALA A 17 -8.35 -4.52 -10.86
N ARG A 18 -7.11 -5.02 -10.81
CA ARG A 18 -6.24 -5.22 -11.98
C ARG A 18 -6.45 -6.54 -12.72
N GLY A 19 -7.37 -7.39 -12.25
CA GLY A 19 -7.64 -8.69 -12.88
C GLY A 19 -6.51 -9.73 -12.73
N LEU A 20 -5.58 -9.52 -11.81
CA LEU A 20 -4.39 -10.36 -11.66
C LEU A 20 -4.64 -11.54 -10.71
N SER A 21 -4.14 -12.73 -11.07
CA SER A 21 -4.04 -13.85 -10.14
C SER A 21 -2.87 -13.65 -9.14
N GLN A 22 -2.77 -14.47 -8.10
CA GLN A 22 -1.58 -14.45 -7.23
C GLN A 22 -0.31 -14.95 -7.95
N GLU A 23 -0.48 -15.74 -9.01
CA GLU A 23 0.62 -16.31 -9.80
C GLU A 23 1.23 -15.28 -10.75
N ALA A 24 0.49 -14.22 -11.09
CA ALA A 24 1.00 -13.11 -11.90
C ALA A 24 2.21 -12.38 -11.29
N PHE A 25 2.56 -12.67 -10.02
CA PHE A 25 3.68 -12.08 -9.31
C PHE A 25 4.92 -12.97 -9.29
N SER A 26 4.93 -14.09 -10.03
CA SER A 26 5.98 -15.13 -9.96
C SER A 26 7.41 -14.60 -10.06
N ASP A 27 7.62 -13.53 -10.82
CA ASP A 27 8.95 -12.96 -11.08
C ASP A 27 9.50 -12.19 -9.87
N VAL A 28 8.61 -11.66 -9.03
CA VAL A 28 8.96 -10.84 -7.86
C VAL A 28 8.60 -11.51 -6.53
N SER A 29 7.74 -12.53 -6.56
CA SER A 29 7.20 -13.17 -5.37
C SER A 29 6.61 -14.56 -5.62
N SER A 30 6.77 -15.47 -4.66
CA SER A 30 6.08 -16.76 -4.72
C SER A 30 4.59 -16.60 -4.45
N ARG A 31 3.75 -17.42 -5.11
CA ARG A 31 2.31 -17.51 -4.85
C ARG A 31 2.00 -17.71 -3.35
N THR A 32 2.79 -18.53 -2.65
CA THR A 32 2.62 -18.79 -1.21
C THR A 32 2.92 -17.54 -0.37
N TYR A 33 3.93 -16.76 -0.73
CA TYR A 33 4.22 -15.50 -0.06
C TYR A 33 3.11 -14.47 -0.35
N MET A 34 2.67 -14.35 -1.60
CA MET A 34 1.52 -13.50 -1.98
C MET A 34 0.26 -13.84 -1.15
N SER A 35 -0.08 -15.13 -1.05
CA SER A 35 -1.18 -15.59 -0.21
C SER A 35 -0.99 -15.26 1.27
N SER A 36 0.25 -15.31 1.77
CA SER A 36 0.56 -14.95 3.15
C SER A 36 0.43 -13.45 3.42
N LEU A 37 0.82 -12.60 2.45
CA LEU A 37 0.64 -11.15 2.51
C LEU A 37 -0.84 -10.77 2.53
N GLU A 38 -1.64 -11.33 1.62
CA GLU A 38 -3.09 -11.02 1.52
C GLU A 38 -3.90 -11.51 2.72
N ARG A 39 -3.37 -12.46 3.49
CA ARG A 39 -3.95 -12.94 4.75
C ARG A 39 -3.40 -12.23 5.98
N GLY A 40 -2.44 -11.33 5.82
CA GLY A 40 -1.78 -10.62 6.93
C GLY A 40 -0.89 -11.51 7.80
N LEU A 41 -0.43 -12.64 7.28
CA LEU A 41 0.48 -13.55 8.01
C LEU A 41 1.95 -13.12 7.92
N LYS A 42 2.26 -12.22 6.97
CA LYS A 42 3.59 -11.66 6.76
C LYS A 42 3.46 -10.17 6.44
N SER A 43 4.47 -9.40 6.85
CA SER A 43 4.62 -7.99 6.50
C SER A 43 5.74 -7.85 5.47
N PRO A 44 5.50 -7.23 4.30
CA PRO A 44 6.54 -7.00 3.31
C PRO A 44 7.41 -5.79 3.71
N THR A 45 8.62 -5.74 3.18
CA THR A 45 9.45 -4.52 3.21
C THR A 45 8.91 -3.49 2.21
N LEU A 46 9.29 -2.22 2.33
CA LEU A 46 8.90 -1.19 1.35
C LEU A 46 9.42 -1.49 -0.06
N SER A 47 10.63 -2.04 -0.19
CA SER A 47 11.17 -2.50 -1.48
C SER A 47 10.26 -3.56 -2.10
N LYS A 48 9.82 -4.54 -1.30
CA LYS A 48 8.91 -5.58 -1.79
C LYS A 48 7.55 -4.99 -2.17
N VAL A 49 7.03 -4.02 -1.43
CA VAL A 49 5.80 -3.31 -1.81
C VAL A 49 5.97 -2.63 -3.18
N ALA A 50 7.11 -1.99 -3.43
CA ALA A 50 7.37 -1.35 -4.72
C ALA A 50 7.35 -2.36 -5.89
N GLU A 51 8.07 -3.48 -5.76
CA GLU A 51 8.09 -4.54 -6.77
C GLU A 51 6.69 -5.13 -7.04
N LEU A 52 5.86 -5.34 -6.00
CA LEU A 52 4.49 -5.81 -6.17
C LEU A 52 3.62 -4.76 -6.89
N CYS A 53 3.84 -3.49 -6.58
CA CYS A 53 3.11 -2.38 -7.19
C CYS A 53 3.46 -2.18 -8.67
N GLU A 54 4.69 -2.49 -9.09
CA GLU A 54 5.09 -2.52 -10.50
C GLU A 54 4.27 -3.53 -11.30
N VAL A 55 4.12 -4.76 -10.79
CA VAL A 55 3.29 -5.81 -11.42
C VAL A 55 1.81 -5.38 -11.51
N MET A 56 1.32 -4.65 -10.50
CA MET A 56 -0.06 -4.14 -10.47
C MET A 56 -0.25 -2.83 -11.26
N ASP A 57 0.80 -2.27 -11.87
CA ASP A 57 0.77 -0.97 -12.54
C ASP A 57 0.12 0.12 -11.66
N VAL A 58 0.63 0.26 -10.43
CA VAL A 58 0.20 1.31 -9.49
C VAL A 58 1.40 1.88 -8.74
N HIS A 59 1.31 3.14 -8.33
CA HIS A 59 2.32 3.71 -7.44
C HIS A 59 2.17 3.12 -6.01
N PRO A 60 3.27 2.81 -5.28
CA PRO A 60 3.21 2.26 -3.93
C PRO A 60 2.40 3.10 -2.94
N LEU A 61 2.48 4.42 -3.08
CA LEU A 61 1.70 5.34 -2.25
C LEU A 61 0.19 5.18 -2.46
N THR A 62 -0.28 4.81 -3.66
CA THR A 62 -1.71 4.54 -3.92
C THR A 62 -2.19 3.35 -3.10
N LEU A 63 -1.42 2.26 -3.08
CA LEU A 63 -1.72 1.09 -2.27
C LEU A 63 -1.71 1.42 -0.77
N LEU A 64 -0.71 2.18 -0.31
CA LEU A 64 -0.62 2.59 1.09
C LEU A 64 -1.76 3.54 1.48
N THR A 65 -2.12 4.50 0.65
CA THR A 65 -3.28 5.36 0.89
C THR A 65 -4.57 4.56 1.03
N LEU A 66 -4.77 3.52 0.20
CA LEU A 66 -5.91 2.62 0.37
C LEU A 66 -5.83 1.82 1.68
N ALA A 67 -4.65 1.34 2.06
CA ALA A 67 -4.44 0.59 3.30
C ALA A 67 -4.69 1.43 4.57
N TYR A 68 -4.44 2.73 4.54
CA TYR A 68 -4.66 3.63 5.68
C TYR A 68 -6.03 4.32 5.64
N GLY A 69 -6.55 4.61 4.45
CA GLY A 69 -7.79 5.35 4.25
C GLY A 69 -9.04 4.48 4.19
N GLY A 70 -8.93 3.24 3.70
CA GLY A 70 -10.08 2.35 3.55
C GLY A 70 -11.07 2.84 2.50
N ASP A 71 -12.08 3.60 2.91
CA ASP A 71 -13.13 4.13 2.04
C ASP A 71 -12.78 5.51 1.44
N SER A 72 -13.66 6.05 0.58
CA SER A 72 -13.43 7.35 -0.08
C SER A 72 -13.22 8.50 0.90
N LYS A 73 -13.91 8.49 2.05
CA LYS A 73 -13.78 9.55 3.06
C LYS A 73 -12.43 9.44 3.76
N GLY A 74 -12.07 8.25 4.23
CA GLY A 74 -10.79 8.04 4.88
C GLY A 74 -9.59 8.24 3.94
N ILE A 75 -9.72 7.89 2.65
CA ILE A 75 -8.72 8.21 1.62
C ILE A 75 -8.52 9.74 1.52
N HIS A 76 -9.61 10.51 1.44
CA HIS A 76 -9.54 11.97 1.39
C HIS A 76 -8.86 12.54 2.65
N ASP A 77 -9.29 12.09 3.83
CA ASP A 77 -8.74 12.54 5.11
C ASP A 77 -7.24 12.24 5.25
N VAL A 78 -6.80 11.05 4.81
CA VAL A 78 -5.38 10.66 4.80
C VAL A 78 -4.57 11.56 3.86
N ILE A 79 -5.07 11.83 2.65
CA ILE A 79 -4.38 12.68 1.67
C ILE A 79 -4.22 14.10 2.22
N GLU A 80 -5.30 14.69 2.75
CA GLU A 80 -5.26 16.05 3.30
C GLU A 80 -4.34 16.14 4.52
N ARG A 81 -4.35 15.12 5.38
CA ARG A 81 -3.42 15.02 6.50
C ARG A 81 -1.96 14.98 6.02
N VAL A 82 -1.63 14.10 5.07
CA VAL A 82 -0.27 13.96 4.54
C VAL A 82 0.20 15.28 3.90
N LYS A 83 -0.65 15.97 3.14
CA LYS A 83 -0.32 17.29 2.56
C LYS A 83 0.05 18.31 3.64
N ARG A 84 -0.73 18.41 4.72
CA ARG A 84 -0.46 19.32 5.84
C ARG A 84 0.83 18.97 6.56
N GLU A 85 1.05 17.69 6.84
CA GLU A 85 2.28 17.20 7.49
C GLU A 85 3.53 17.48 6.65
N LEU A 86 3.47 17.25 5.34
CA LEU A 86 4.57 17.56 4.41
C LEU A 86 4.87 19.07 4.36
N ALA A 87 3.85 19.92 4.31
CA ALA A 87 4.04 21.37 4.35
C ALA A 87 4.73 21.82 5.65
N ALA A 88 4.32 21.26 6.79
CA ALA A 88 4.93 21.56 8.09
C ALA A 88 6.39 21.10 8.17
N ILE A 89 6.71 19.88 7.70
CA ILE A 89 8.08 19.34 7.71
C ILE A 89 9.01 20.15 6.80
N ARG A 90 8.53 20.57 5.63
CA ARG A 90 9.32 21.42 4.71
C ARG A 90 9.55 22.81 5.28
N ALA A 91 8.57 23.39 5.98
CA ALA A 91 8.71 24.68 6.66
C ALA A 91 9.72 24.63 7.82
N GLN A 92 9.84 23.50 8.51
CA GLN A 92 10.84 23.31 9.58
C GLN A 92 12.27 23.17 9.08
N LYS A 93 12.49 22.66 7.85
CA LYS A 93 13.82 22.56 7.23
C LYS A 93 14.39 23.89 6.73
N GLY A 94 13.62 24.98 6.79
CA GLY A 94 14.04 26.33 6.42
C GLY A 94 14.43 27.24 7.58
N LYS A 95 14.51 26.70 8.81
CA LYS A 95 15.07 27.36 10.00
C LYS A 95 16.35 26.65 10.42
#